data_AF-A0A7K7UF17-F1
#
_entry.id   AF-A0A7K7UF17-F1
#
_cell.length_a   1.000
_cell.length_b   1.000
_cell.length_c   1.000
_cell.angle_alpha   90.00
_cell.angle_beta   90.00
_cell.angle_gamma   90.00
#
_symmetry.space_group_name_H-M   'P 1'
#
loop_
_entity.id
_entity.type
_entity.pdbx_description
1 polymer ?
#
loop_
_entity_poly.entity_id
_entity_poly.type
_entity_poly.pdbx_seq_one_letter_code
_entity_poly.pdbx_strand_id
1 'polypeptide(L)'
;KLQQELEFLEVQEEYIKDEQKNLKKEFLHAQEEVKRIQSIPLVIGQFLEAVDQNTAIVGSTTGSNYYVRILSTIDRELLKPNASVALHKHSNALVDVLPPEADSSIMMLTSDQKPDVMYADIGGMDIQKQEVREAVELPLTHFELYKQVGDQEVWGCSVGHPHPELRSQPLPAPPAAFIRVVGSEFVQKYLGEGPRMVRDVFRLAKENAPAIIFIDEIDAIATKRFDAQTGADREVQRILLELLNQMDGFDQNVNVKV
;
A
#
# COMPACT_ATOMS: atom_id res chain seq x y z
N LYS A 1 46.45 -1.79 45.96
CA LYS A 1 46.41 -1.74 44.48
C LYS A 1 45.03 -2.14 43.98
N LEU A 2 44.60 -3.40 44.10
CA LEU A 2 43.25 -3.84 43.70
C LEU A 2 42.08 -3.07 44.36
N GLN A 3 42.15 -2.75 45.65
CA GLN A 3 41.11 -1.95 46.32
C GLN A 3 41.00 -0.51 45.80
N GLN A 4 42.13 0.16 45.49
CA GLN A 4 42.12 1.49 44.90
C GLN A 4 41.62 1.48 43.45
N GLU A 5 41.88 0.39 42.72
CA GLU A 5 41.34 0.17 41.38
C GLU A 5 39.83 -0.01 41.41
N LEU A 6 39.31 -0.73 42.42
CA LEU A 6 37.89 -0.97 42.61
C LEU A 6 37.15 0.34 42.98
N GLU A 7 37.70 1.13 43.91
CA GLU A 7 37.18 2.46 44.25
C GLU A 7 37.18 3.41 43.04
N PHE A 8 38.21 3.36 42.20
CA PHE A 8 38.29 4.18 40.97
C PHE A 8 37.23 3.75 39.94
N LEU A 9 37.02 2.44 39.76
CA LEU A 9 35.99 1.90 38.87
C LEU A 9 34.57 2.24 39.34
N GLU A 10 34.31 2.18 40.65
CA GLU A 10 33.00 2.56 41.22
C GLU A 10 32.67 4.03 40.96
N VAL A 11 33.64 4.93 41.15
CA VAL A 11 33.47 6.36 40.85
C VAL A 11 33.24 6.60 39.35
N GLN A 12 33.94 5.86 38.48
CA GLN A 12 33.69 5.93 37.03
C GLN A 12 32.30 5.42 36.66
N GLU A 13 31.84 4.32 37.26
CA GLU A 13 30.51 3.77 37.01
C GLU A 13 29.41 4.75 37.44
N GLU A 14 29.59 5.39 38.60
CA GLU A 14 28.66 6.41 39.11
C GLU A 14 28.62 7.64 38.18
N TYR A 15 29.79 8.13 37.75
CA TYR A 15 29.88 9.22 36.78
C TYR A 15 29.19 8.90 35.45
N ILE A 16 29.41 7.71 34.90
CA ILE A 16 28.77 7.27 33.64
C ILE A 16 27.26 7.14 33.83
N LYS A 17 26.78 6.65 34.98
CA LYS A 17 25.34 6.56 35.28
C LYS A 17 24.68 7.94 35.34
N ASP A 18 25.35 8.92 35.95
CA ASP A 18 24.85 10.29 36.02
C ASP A 18 24.86 10.98 34.64
N GLU A 19 25.92 10.80 33.85
CA GLU A 19 25.98 11.20 32.43
C GLU A 19 24.81 10.61 31.64
N GLN A 20 24.59 9.28 31.72
CA GLN A 20 23.47 8.63 31.04
C GLN A 20 22.11 9.18 31.48
N LYS A 21 21.96 9.52 32.76
CA LYS A 21 20.72 10.09 33.29
C LYS A 21 20.48 11.50 32.77
N ASN A 22 21.52 12.33 32.69
CA ASN A 22 21.43 13.66 32.10
C ASN A 22 21.13 13.60 30.60
N LEU A 23 21.85 12.75 29.87
CA LEU A 23 21.63 12.55 28.44
C LEU A 23 20.20 12.08 28.14
N LYS A 24 19.65 11.17 28.96
CA LYS A 24 18.24 10.73 28.85
C LYS A 24 17.25 11.87 29.08
N LYS A 25 17.51 12.78 30.01
CA LYS A 25 16.64 13.95 30.25
C LYS A 25 16.69 14.92 29.07
N GLU A 26 17.88 15.21 28.56
CA GLU A 26 18.03 16.08 27.39
C GLU A 26 17.35 15.48 26.15
N PHE A 27 17.50 14.18 25.94
CA PHE A 27 16.81 13.47 24.86
C PHE A 27 15.29 13.58 24.99
N LEU A 28 14.74 13.42 26.20
CA LEU A 28 13.31 13.49 26.44
C LEU A 28 12.77 14.92 26.21
N HIS A 29 13.52 15.94 26.65
CA HIS A 29 13.18 17.33 26.37
C HIS A 29 13.23 17.66 24.87
N ALA A 30 14.26 17.21 24.15
CA ALA A 30 14.35 17.39 22.70
C ALA A 30 13.19 16.68 21.97
N GLN A 31 12.80 15.48 22.40
CA GLN A 31 11.68 14.76 21.82
C GLN A 31 10.34 15.47 22.05
N GLU A 32 10.12 16.04 23.24
CA GLU A 32 8.93 16.85 23.53
C GLU A 32 8.87 18.11 22.66
N GLU A 33 10.01 18.74 22.40
CA GLU A 33 10.08 19.92 21.54
C GLU A 33 9.75 19.59 20.09
N VAL A 34 10.23 18.45 19.58
CA VAL A 34 9.85 17.93 18.26
C VAL A 34 8.34 17.65 18.19
N LYS A 35 7.76 17.02 19.22
CA LYS A 35 6.30 16.77 19.27
C LYS A 35 5.49 18.06 19.27
N ARG A 36 5.95 19.11 19.97
CA ARG A 36 5.30 20.43 19.92
C ARG A 36 5.31 21.00 18.50
N ILE A 37 6.42 20.89 17.78
CA ILE A 37 6.52 21.33 16.38
C ILE A 37 5.56 20.53 15.48
N GLN A 38 5.41 19.22 15.70
CA GLN A 38 4.48 18.36 14.97
C GLN A 38 3.00 18.64 15.27
N SER A 39 2.67 19.21 16.44
CA SER A 39 1.28 19.48 16.86
C SER A 39 0.65 20.76 16.29
N ILE A 40 1.43 21.58 15.58
CA ILE A 40 0.96 22.80 14.92
C ILE A 40 0.16 22.39 13.67
N PRO A 41 -0.90 23.11 13.25
CA PRO A 41 -1.65 22.78 12.03
C PRO A 41 -0.72 22.56 10.83
N LEU A 42 -0.69 21.32 10.35
CA LEU A 42 0.07 20.88 9.19
C LEU A 42 -0.78 21.08 7.93
N VAL A 43 -0.13 21.49 6.86
CA VAL A 43 -0.71 21.59 5.51
C VAL A 43 -0.26 20.37 4.72
N ILE A 44 -1.18 19.74 4.00
CA ILE A 44 -0.85 18.58 3.15
C ILE A 44 -0.29 19.08 1.82
N GLY A 45 0.82 18.48 1.39
CA GLY A 45 1.40 18.68 0.07
C GLY A 45 1.82 17.35 -0.56
N GLN A 46 2.22 17.41 -1.82
CA GLN A 46 2.79 16.30 -2.58
C GLN A 46 4.28 16.53 -2.76
N PHE A 47 5.07 15.52 -2.46
CA PHE A 47 6.51 15.55 -2.71
C PHE A 47 6.78 15.40 -4.21
N LEU A 48 7.51 16.35 -4.81
CA LEU A 48 7.86 16.29 -6.23
C LEU A 48 9.26 15.70 -6.42
N GLU A 49 10.27 16.40 -5.92
CA GLU A 49 11.67 16.05 -6.16
C GLU A 49 12.57 16.52 -5.01
N ALA A 50 13.57 15.72 -4.65
CA ALA A 50 14.65 16.15 -3.76
C ALA A 50 15.72 16.86 -4.60
N VAL A 51 16.00 18.13 -4.28
CA VAL A 51 17.05 18.90 -4.94
C VAL A 51 18.39 18.62 -4.27
N ASP A 52 18.41 18.64 -2.93
CA ASP A 52 19.62 18.52 -2.11
C ASP A 52 19.42 17.60 -0.90
N GLN A 53 20.46 17.40 -0.09
CA GLN A 53 20.36 16.66 1.18
C GLN A 53 19.39 17.27 2.19
N ASN A 54 19.25 18.60 2.18
CA ASN A 54 18.42 19.34 3.15
C ASN A 54 17.19 19.99 2.52
N THR A 55 16.97 19.80 1.22
CA THR A 55 15.97 20.57 0.49
C THR A 55 15.23 19.75 -0.54
N ALA A 56 13.91 19.93 -0.60
CA ALA A 56 13.03 19.34 -1.58
C ALA A 56 12.09 20.39 -2.19
N ILE A 57 11.51 20.03 -3.33
CA ILE A 57 10.38 20.72 -3.93
C ILE A 57 9.12 19.95 -3.58
N VAL A 58 8.13 20.66 -3.05
CA VAL A 58 6.81 20.12 -2.74
C VAL A 58 5.75 20.93 -3.47
N GLY A 59 4.77 20.23 -4.04
CA GLY A 59 3.56 20.84 -4.59
C GLY A 59 2.51 20.93 -3.50
N SER A 60 2.01 22.13 -3.22
CA SER A 60 0.80 22.27 -2.42
C SER A 60 -0.43 21.82 -3.22
N THR A 61 -1.48 21.41 -2.52
CA THR A 61 -2.79 21.08 -3.12
C THR A 61 -3.40 22.25 -3.91
N THR A 62 -2.91 23.47 -3.70
CA THR A 62 -3.29 24.68 -4.46
C THR A 62 -2.54 24.84 -5.79
N GLY A 63 -1.71 23.87 -6.19
CA GLY A 63 -0.94 23.90 -7.44
C GLY A 63 0.28 24.83 -7.41
N SER A 64 0.64 25.34 -6.23
CA SER A 64 1.86 26.14 -6.02
C SER A 64 3.01 25.24 -5.56
N ASN A 65 4.17 25.40 -6.18
CA ASN A 65 5.38 24.66 -5.79
C ASN A 65 6.19 25.47 -4.78
N TYR A 66 6.60 24.83 -3.69
CA TYR A 66 7.40 25.43 -2.64
C TYR A 66 8.77 24.75 -2.57
N TYR A 67 9.82 25.56 -2.42
CA TYR A 67 11.16 25.11 -2.08
C TYR A 67 11.27 25.00 -0.56
N VAL A 68 11.39 23.79 -0.04
CA VAL A 68 11.19 23.50 1.38
C VAL A 68 12.35 22.75 2.00
N ARG A 69 12.71 23.14 3.22
CA ARG A 69 13.74 22.45 3.99
C ARG A 69 13.16 21.15 4.56
N ILE A 70 13.90 20.05 4.38
CA ILE A 70 13.60 18.75 4.98
C ILE A 70 14.12 18.76 6.41
N LEU A 71 13.27 18.41 7.38
CA LEU A 71 13.71 18.18 8.75
C LEU A 71 14.50 16.87 8.84
N SER A 72 15.59 16.86 9.60
CA SER A 72 16.47 15.70 9.78
C SER A 72 15.79 14.49 10.42
N THR A 73 14.58 14.66 10.94
CA THR A 73 13.78 13.63 11.61
C THR A 73 13.25 12.58 10.63
N ILE A 74 13.28 12.85 9.32
CA ILE A 74 12.59 12.03 8.30
C ILE A 74 13.59 11.20 7.52
N ASP A 75 13.29 9.91 7.37
CA ASP A 75 14.07 8.99 6.57
C ASP A 75 13.85 9.24 5.07
N ARG A 76 14.95 9.55 4.37
CA ARG A 76 14.94 9.90 2.94
C ARG A 76 14.51 8.73 2.04
N GLU A 77 14.66 7.49 2.51
CA GLU A 77 14.27 6.30 1.75
C GLU A 77 12.75 6.16 1.60
N LEU A 78 11.98 6.77 2.51
CA LEU A 78 10.53 6.78 2.46
C LEU A 78 9.99 7.85 1.51
N LEU A 79 10.81 8.84 1.13
CA LEU A 79 10.43 9.93 0.23
C LEU A 79 10.42 9.46 -1.23
N LYS A 80 9.30 8.89 -1.65
CA LYS A 80 9.03 8.58 -3.06
C LYS A 80 8.42 9.80 -3.77
N PRO A 81 8.72 10.01 -5.06
CA PRO A 81 8.02 11.02 -5.86
C PRO A 81 6.51 10.78 -5.81
N ASN A 82 5.75 11.86 -5.63
CA ASN A 82 4.30 11.89 -5.38
C ASN A 82 3.82 11.35 -4.03
N ALA A 83 4.71 11.16 -3.04
CA ALA A 83 4.28 10.85 -1.69
C ALA A 83 3.55 12.05 -1.05
N SER A 84 2.51 11.78 -0.25
CA SER A 84 1.85 12.79 0.57
C SER A 84 2.77 13.19 1.71
N VAL A 85 3.00 14.49 1.88
CA VAL A 85 3.88 15.04 2.92
C VAL A 85 3.17 16.11 3.72
N ALA A 86 3.49 16.17 5.01
CA ALA A 86 3.02 17.18 5.92
C ALA A 86 4.00 18.35 5.96
N LEU A 87 3.48 19.55 5.72
CA LEU A 87 4.21 20.80 5.68
C LEU A 87 3.79 21.69 6.84
N HIS A 88 4.73 22.42 7.42
CA HIS A 88 4.42 23.40 8.44
C HIS A 88 3.78 24.66 7.81
N LYS A 89 2.65 25.14 8.34
CA LYS A 89 1.86 26.25 7.76
C LYS A 89 2.63 27.56 7.53
N HIS A 90 3.59 27.90 8.39
CA HIS A 90 4.30 29.19 8.32
C HIS A 90 5.68 29.12 7.66
N SER A 91 6.39 28.01 7.84
CA SER A 91 7.76 27.85 7.34
C SER A 91 7.85 26.96 6.11
N ASN A 92 6.73 26.32 5.73
CA ASN A 92 6.63 25.30 4.71
C ASN A 92 7.65 24.16 4.87
N ALA A 93 8.26 24.00 6.05
CA ALA A 93 9.22 22.93 6.29
C ALA A 93 8.51 21.57 6.22
N LEU A 94 9.19 20.57 5.65
CA LEU A 94 8.69 19.21 5.57
C LEU A 94 8.86 18.55 6.94
N VAL A 95 7.73 18.21 7.57
CA VAL A 95 7.66 17.74 8.96
C VAL A 95 7.55 16.23 9.04
N ASP A 96 6.71 15.65 8.20
CA ASP A 96 6.46 14.21 8.19
C ASP A 96 5.99 13.73 6.82
N VAL A 97 6.12 12.44 6.57
CA VAL A 97 5.54 11.78 5.39
C VAL A 97 4.22 11.17 5.84
N LEU A 98 3.13 11.57 5.19
CA LEU A 98 1.83 11.00 5.47
C LEU A 98 1.70 9.67 4.74
N PRO A 99 1.01 8.67 5.31
CA PRO A 99 0.62 7.49 4.55
C PRO A 99 -0.12 7.99 3.30
N PRO A 100 0.15 7.39 2.14
CA PRO A 100 -0.49 7.82 0.91
C PRO A 100 -2.00 7.75 1.12
N GLU A 101 -2.72 8.79 0.69
CA GLU A 101 -4.18 8.81 0.73
C GLU A 101 -4.68 7.58 -0.03
N ALA A 102 -5.08 6.53 0.70
CA ALA A 102 -5.92 5.50 0.13
C ALA A 102 -7.27 6.17 -0.08
N ASP A 103 -7.68 6.30 -1.34
CA ASP A 103 -8.98 6.86 -1.67
C ASP A 103 -10.06 6.13 -0.87
N SER A 104 -10.95 6.89 -0.24
CA SER A 104 -12.04 6.37 0.60
C SER A 104 -12.99 5.40 -0.13
N SER A 105 -12.88 5.33 -1.45
CA SER A 105 -13.55 4.38 -2.34
C SER A 105 -13.02 2.95 -2.20
N ILE A 106 -11.76 2.78 -1.77
CA ILE A 106 -11.15 1.45 -1.60
C ILE A 106 -11.59 0.90 -0.25
N MET A 107 -12.67 0.12 -0.24
CA MET A 107 -13.08 -0.63 0.94
C MET A 107 -12.13 -1.81 1.16
N MET A 108 -11.20 -1.68 2.10
CA MET A 108 -10.59 -2.86 2.72
C MET A 108 -11.65 -3.58 3.53
N LEU A 109 -11.99 -4.80 3.09
CA LEU A 109 -12.74 -5.73 3.92
C LEU A 109 -11.78 -6.25 4.98
N THR A 110 -11.86 -5.69 6.18
CA THR A 110 -11.22 -6.27 7.36
C THR A 110 -11.81 -7.66 7.63
N SER A 111 -11.05 -8.53 8.30
CA SER A 111 -11.42 -9.92 8.59
C SER A 111 -12.81 -10.10 9.23
N ASP A 112 -13.37 -9.04 9.83
CA ASP A 112 -14.69 -9.02 10.49
C ASP A 112 -15.89 -9.02 9.51
N GLN A 113 -15.67 -8.75 8.22
CA GLN A 113 -16.72 -8.77 7.19
C GLN A 113 -16.64 -9.97 6.25
N LYS A 114 -15.80 -10.97 6.55
CA LYS A 114 -15.71 -12.20 5.76
C LYS A 114 -16.95 -13.07 6.00
N PRO A 115 -17.86 -13.24 5.03
CA PRO A 115 -18.90 -14.25 5.14
C PRO A 115 -18.28 -15.65 5.25
N ASP A 116 -18.73 -16.38 6.25
CA ASP A 116 -18.25 -17.72 6.59
C ASP A 116 -19.00 -18.76 5.73
N VAL A 117 -18.74 -18.77 4.43
CA VAL A 117 -19.39 -19.68 3.47
C VAL A 117 -18.43 -20.79 3.11
N MET A 118 -18.87 -22.03 3.33
CA MET A 118 -18.11 -23.22 3.01
C MET A 118 -18.43 -23.68 1.58
N TYR A 119 -17.49 -24.36 0.91
CA TYR A 119 -17.73 -24.98 -0.41
C TYR A 119 -18.91 -25.97 -0.43
N ALA A 120 -19.29 -26.48 0.75
CA ALA A 120 -20.45 -27.33 0.96
C ALA A 120 -21.79 -26.58 0.84
N ASP A 121 -21.81 -25.27 1.08
CA ASP A 121 -23.01 -24.43 1.03
C ASP A 121 -23.35 -23.99 -0.40
N ILE A 122 -22.41 -24.12 -1.33
CA ILE A 122 -22.59 -23.82 -2.75
C ILE A 122 -23.09 -25.09 -3.45
N GLY A 123 -24.29 -25.08 -4.02
CA GLY A 123 -24.82 -26.22 -4.78
C GLY A 123 -24.27 -26.30 -6.21
N GLY A 124 -23.78 -27.48 -6.64
CA GLY A 124 -23.29 -27.71 -8.01
C GLY A 124 -21.94 -27.08 -8.33
N MET A 125 -21.65 -26.88 -9.63
CA MET A 125 -20.44 -26.22 -10.15
C MET A 125 -19.11 -26.87 -9.74
N ASP A 126 -19.05 -28.20 -9.72
CA ASP A 126 -17.87 -28.93 -9.24
C ASP A 126 -16.60 -28.64 -10.05
N ILE A 127 -16.76 -28.38 -11.36
CA ILE A 127 -15.65 -28.00 -12.25
C ILE A 127 -15.11 -26.62 -11.85
N GLN A 128 -15.98 -25.62 -11.71
CA GLN A 128 -15.58 -24.26 -11.36
C GLN A 128 -15.00 -24.18 -9.94
N LYS A 129 -15.56 -24.93 -8.99
CA LYS A 129 -15.02 -25.06 -7.64
C LYS A 129 -13.61 -25.64 -7.66
N GLN A 130 -13.39 -26.68 -8.47
CA GLN A 130 -12.09 -27.30 -8.61
C GLN A 130 -11.08 -26.35 -9.25
N GLU A 131 -11.45 -25.64 -10.33
CA GLU A 131 -10.59 -24.64 -10.98
C GLU A 131 -10.18 -23.52 -10.02
N VAL A 132 -11.12 -22.98 -9.25
CA VAL A 132 -10.84 -21.93 -8.26
C VAL A 132 -9.95 -22.47 -7.12
N ARG A 133 -10.18 -23.71 -6.69
CA ARG A 133 -9.36 -24.37 -5.66
C ARG A 133 -7.92 -24.57 -6.12
N GLU A 134 -7.74 -25.00 -7.37
CA GLU A 134 -6.43 -25.18 -7.99
C GLU A 134 -5.72 -23.85 -8.24
N ALA A 135 -6.45 -22.80 -8.62
CA ALA A 135 -5.88 -21.48 -8.86
C ALA A 135 -5.48 -20.76 -7.55
N VAL A 136 -6.26 -20.90 -6.48
CA VAL A 136 -6.10 -20.12 -5.24
C VAL A 136 -5.45 -20.93 -4.11
N GLU A 137 -5.97 -22.10 -3.74
CA GLU A 137 -5.50 -22.85 -2.56
C GLU A 137 -4.17 -23.57 -2.79
N LEU A 138 -4.00 -24.19 -3.96
CA LEU A 138 -2.84 -25.04 -4.27
C LEU A 138 -1.51 -24.27 -4.24
N PRO A 139 -1.40 -23.05 -4.80
CA PRO A 139 -0.15 -22.30 -4.73
C PRO A 139 0.12 -21.70 -3.34
N LEU A 140 -0.94 -21.39 -2.57
CA LEU A 140 -0.79 -20.89 -1.20
C LEU A 140 -0.36 -22.00 -0.22
N THR A 141 -0.81 -23.23 -0.44
CA THR A 141 -0.52 -24.37 0.45
C THR A 141 0.73 -25.16 0.04
N HIS A 142 1.04 -25.24 -1.26
CA HIS A 142 2.11 -26.08 -1.80
C HIS A 142 3.05 -25.31 -2.74
N PHE A 143 3.58 -24.17 -2.27
CA PHE A 143 4.52 -23.33 -3.01
C PHE A 143 5.78 -24.09 -3.51
N GLU A 144 6.27 -25.08 -2.74
CA GLU A 144 7.48 -25.85 -3.11
C GLU A 144 7.31 -26.70 -4.38
N LEU A 145 6.10 -27.19 -4.67
CA LEU A 145 5.82 -27.99 -5.86
C LEU A 145 5.89 -27.15 -7.14
N TYR A 146 5.39 -25.91 -7.10
CA TYR A 146 5.44 -24.99 -8.24
C TYR A 146 6.85 -24.44 -8.48
N LYS A 147 7.62 -24.19 -7.41
CA LYS A 147 9.01 -23.74 -7.49
C LYS A 147 9.94 -24.75 -8.18
N GLN A 148 9.67 -26.05 -8.05
CA GLN A 148 10.48 -27.11 -8.68
C GLN A 148 10.14 -27.34 -10.15
N VAL A 149 8.91 -27.02 -10.57
CA VAL A 149 8.44 -27.23 -11.94
C VAL A 149 8.82 -26.05 -12.85
N GLY A 150 9.09 -24.86 -12.29
CA GLY A 150 9.57 -23.70 -13.06
C GLY A 150 8.52 -23.09 -14.00
N ASP A 151 7.28 -23.59 -13.98
CA ASP A 151 6.18 -23.05 -14.73
C ASP A 151 5.55 -21.87 -13.98
N GLN A 152 5.37 -20.77 -14.72
CA GLN A 152 4.71 -19.54 -14.28
C GLN A 152 3.38 -19.88 -13.59
N GLU A 153 3.19 -19.36 -12.37
CA GLU A 153 1.88 -19.34 -11.74
C GLU A 153 0.89 -18.63 -12.70
N VAL A 154 -0.25 -19.27 -12.97
CA VAL A 154 -1.30 -18.71 -13.84
C VAL A 154 -1.95 -17.53 -13.11
N TRP A 155 -1.61 -16.33 -13.55
CA TRP A 155 -2.15 -15.06 -13.04
C TRP A 155 -3.59 -14.84 -13.54
N GLY A 156 -4.57 -15.29 -12.76
CA GLY A 156 -5.98 -14.90 -12.90
C GLY A 156 -6.93 -15.99 -13.38
N CYS A 157 -8.09 -16.09 -12.72
CA CYS A 157 -9.21 -16.93 -13.13
C CYS A 157 -10.38 -16.03 -13.56
N SER A 158 -10.65 -15.95 -14.86
CA SER A 158 -11.79 -15.19 -15.40
C SER A 158 -12.97 -16.14 -15.63
N VAL A 159 -14.02 -16.02 -14.82
CA VAL A 159 -15.25 -16.82 -14.98
C VAL A 159 -16.16 -16.13 -16.02
N GLY A 160 -16.02 -16.51 -17.29
CA GLY A 160 -16.85 -15.99 -18.37
C GLY A 160 -18.15 -16.77 -18.57
N HIS A 161 -19.29 -16.04 -18.54
CA HIS A 161 -20.66 -16.39 -19.02
C HIS A 161 -21.67 -16.96 -17.99
N PRO A 162 -23.00 -16.86 -18.24
CA PRO A 162 -23.81 -15.65 -18.26
C PRO A 162 -25.07 -15.87 -17.38
N HIS A 163 -24.93 -15.99 -16.07
CA HIS A 163 -26.10 -16.00 -15.18
C HIS A 163 -25.89 -15.04 -14.00
N PRO A 164 -26.89 -14.20 -13.69
CA PRO A 164 -26.85 -13.36 -12.51
C PRO A 164 -27.06 -14.27 -11.28
N GLU A 165 -26.46 -13.92 -10.15
CA GLU A 165 -26.56 -14.60 -8.84
C GLU A 165 -25.45 -15.58 -8.43
N LEU A 166 -24.25 -15.57 -9.03
CA LEU A 166 -23.09 -15.98 -8.25
C LEU A 166 -22.70 -14.83 -7.33
N ARG A 167 -23.42 -14.70 -6.21
CA ARG A 167 -23.02 -13.86 -5.08
C ARG A 167 -21.77 -14.52 -4.51
N SER A 168 -20.61 -14.22 -5.10
CA SER A 168 -19.31 -14.77 -4.72
C SER A 168 -18.91 -14.20 -3.36
N GLN A 169 -19.45 -14.82 -2.31
CA GLN A 169 -18.97 -14.61 -0.96
C GLN A 169 -17.48 -15.01 -0.91
N PRO A 170 -16.60 -14.19 -0.31
CA PRO A 170 -15.17 -14.41 -0.26
C PRO A 170 -14.83 -15.81 0.23
N LEU A 171 -14.00 -16.49 -0.56
CA LEU A 171 -13.42 -17.78 -0.25
C LEU A 171 -12.80 -17.80 1.15
N PRO A 172 -12.97 -18.90 1.92
CA PRO A 172 -12.24 -19.14 3.15
C PRO A 172 -10.79 -19.59 2.86
N ALA A 173 -9.99 -18.73 2.22
CA ALA A 173 -8.53 -18.87 2.17
C ALA A 173 -7.88 -18.42 3.51
N PRO A 174 -6.64 -18.86 3.86
CA PRO A 174 -5.88 -18.51 5.09
C PRO A 174 -5.86 -16.99 5.37
N PRO A 175 -5.39 -16.49 6.54
CA PRO A 175 -5.49 -15.07 6.90
C PRO A 175 -4.74 -14.19 5.89
N ALA A 176 -5.45 -13.82 4.84
CA ALA A 176 -5.02 -13.08 3.69
C ALA A 176 -6.00 -11.92 3.54
N ALA A 177 -5.48 -10.73 3.30
CA ALA A 177 -6.31 -9.56 3.15
C ALA A 177 -7.18 -9.71 1.89
N PHE A 178 -8.49 -9.52 2.05
CA PHE A 178 -9.43 -9.56 0.93
C PHE A 178 -9.79 -8.13 0.54
N ILE A 179 -9.49 -7.75 -0.69
CA ILE A 179 -9.77 -6.42 -1.22
C ILE A 179 -10.83 -6.59 -2.31
N ARG A 180 -12.02 -6.01 -2.10
CA ARG A 180 -13.10 -6.04 -3.09
C ARG A 180 -13.19 -4.69 -3.77
N VAL A 181 -13.18 -4.69 -5.09
CA VAL A 181 -13.37 -3.48 -5.91
C VAL A 181 -14.38 -3.77 -7.01
N VAL A 182 -15.23 -2.80 -7.34
CA VAL A 182 -16.16 -2.92 -8.48
C VAL A 182 -15.52 -2.24 -9.70
N GLY A 183 -15.55 -2.88 -10.86
CA GLY A 183 -14.90 -2.39 -12.09
C GLY A 183 -15.38 -1.00 -12.50
N SER A 184 -16.66 -0.68 -12.26
CA SER A 184 -17.23 0.64 -12.51
C SER A 184 -16.64 1.75 -11.62
N GLU A 185 -16.06 1.45 -10.46
CA GLU A 185 -15.43 2.44 -9.56
C GLU A 185 -14.13 3.03 -10.12
N PHE A 186 -13.45 2.31 -11.01
CA PHE A 186 -12.25 2.82 -11.66
C PHE A 186 -12.55 3.92 -12.69
N VAL A 187 -13.79 4.00 -13.19
CA VAL A 187 -14.19 4.95 -14.22
C VAL A 187 -14.61 6.27 -13.56
N GLN A 188 -13.65 7.17 -13.40
CA GLN A 188 -13.87 8.50 -12.81
C GLN A 188 -14.07 9.60 -13.85
N LYS A 189 -14.72 10.69 -13.45
CA LYS A 189 -14.95 11.87 -14.30
C LYS A 189 -13.64 12.63 -14.60
N TYR A 190 -12.64 12.53 -13.73
CA TYR A 190 -11.36 13.21 -13.87
C TYR A 190 -10.33 12.30 -14.53
N LEU A 191 -9.66 12.82 -15.58
CA LEU A 191 -8.60 12.09 -16.27
C LEU A 191 -7.43 11.80 -15.32
N GLY A 192 -6.93 10.56 -15.35
CA GLY A 192 -5.78 10.10 -14.56
C GLY A 192 -6.10 9.61 -13.15
N GLU A 193 -7.34 9.80 -12.68
CA GLU A 193 -7.78 9.29 -11.37
C GLU A 193 -7.93 7.77 -11.38
N GLY A 194 -8.50 7.19 -12.44
CA GLY A 194 -8.64 5.74 -12.59
C GLY A 194 -7.31 4.98 -12.51
N PRO A 195 -6.29 5.31 -13.33
CA PRO A 195 -4.96 4.68 -13.24
C PRO A 195 -4.24 4.93 -11.90
N ARG A 196 -4.56 6.02 -11.18
CA ARG A 196 -4.06 6.24 -9.82
C ARG A 196 -4.71 5.26 -8.84
N MET A 197 -6.04 5.11 -8.89
CA MET A 197 -6.78 4.16 -8.04
C MET A 197 -6.29 2.73 -8.22
N VAL A 198 -6.06 2.28 -9.46
CA VAL A 198 -5.50 0.94 -9.74
C VAL A 198 -4.17 0.74 -9.00
N ARG A 199 -3.23 1.68 -9.14
CA ARG A 199 -1.93 1.62 -8.43
C ARG A 199 -2.09 1.60 -6.92
N ASP A 200 -3.05 2.34 -6.38
CA ASP A 200 -3.31 2.42 -4.95
C ASP A 200 -3.89 1.11 -4.39
N VAL A 201 -4.81 0.45 -5.13
CA VAL A 201 -5.35 -0.89 -4.79
C VAL A 201 -4.24 -1.94 -4.75
N PHE A 202 -3.39 -1.97 -5.78
CA PHE A 202 -2.28 -2.94 -5.85
C PHE A 202 -1.19 -2.67 -4.80
N ARG A 203 -0.87 -1.40 -4.51
CA ARG A 203 0.04 -1.04 -3.42
C ARG A 203 -0.48 -1.53 -2.08
N LEU A 204 -1.77 -1.35 -1.84
CA LEU A 204 -2.42 -1.76 -0.61
C LEU A 204 -2.46 -3.29 -0.45
N ALA A 205 -2.70 -4.02 -1.54
CA ALA A 205 -2.59 -5.48 -1.56
C ALA A 205 -1.17 -5.94 -1.22
N LYS A 206 -0.15 -5.22 -1.70
CA LYS A 206 1.27 -5.50 -1.41
C LYS A 206 1.62 -5.28 0.06
N GLU A 207 1.13 -4.20 0.66
CA GLU A 207 1.36 -3.90 2.08
C GLU A 207 0.70 -4.95 3.00
N ASN A 208 -0.42 -5.52 2.56
CA ASN A 208 -1.17 -6.54 3.29
C ASN A 208 -0.96 -7.97 2.76
N ALA A 209 0.16 -8.24 2.07
CA ALA A 209 0.45 -9.56 1.53
C ALA A 209 0.60 -10.62 2.66
N PRO A 210 0.00 -11.81 2.53
CA PRO A 210 -0.74 -12.36 1.38
C PRO A 210 -2.12 -11.70 1.19
N ALA A 211 -2.45 -11.31 -0.04
CA ALA A 211 -3.71 -10.62 -0.35
C ALA A 211 -4.38 -11.16 -1.61
N ILE A 212 -5.72 -11.17 -1.61
CA ILE A 212 -6.57 -11.54 -2.74
C ILE A 212 -7.37 -10.31 -3.15
N ILE A 213 -7.22 -9.87 -4.39
CA ILE A 213 -7.99 -8.78 -4.99
C ILE A 213 -9.15 -9.39 -5.77
N PHE A 214 -10.38 -9.03 -5.44
CA PHE A 214 -11.57 -9.42 -6.18
C PHE A 214 -12.14 -8.22 -6.93
N ILE A 215 -12.19 -8.33 -8.26
CA ILE A 215 -12.74 -7.30 -9.14
C ILE A 215 -14.09 -7.79 -9.67
N ASP A 216 -15.16 -7.16 -9.22
CA ASP A 216 -16.51 -7.37 -9.77
C ASP A 216 -16.70 -6.53 -11.05
N GLU A 217 -17.63 -6.88 -11.93
CA GLU A 217 -17.94 -6.10 -13.15
C GLU A 217 -16.71 -5.69 -14.01
N ILE A 218 -15.73 -6.60 -14.19
CA ILE A 218 -14.54 -6.31 -15.01
C ILE A 218 -14.88 -5.99 -16.47
N ASP A 219 -16.03 -6.44 -16.96
CA ASP A 219 -16.57 -6.11 -18.28
C ASP A 219 -16.87 -4.62 -18.45
N ALA A 220 -17.10 -3.87 -17.36
CA ALA A 220 -17.24 -2.42 -17.38
C ALA A 220 -15.96 -1.71 -17.86
N ILE A 221 -14.78 -2.27 -17.57
CA ILE A 221 -13.48 -1.74 -17.99
C ILE A 221 -12.86 -2.51 -19.16
N ALA A 222 -13.32 -3.72 -19.44
CA ALA A 222 -12.82 -4.60 -20.50
C ALA A 222 -13.62 -4.48 -21.80
N THR A 223 -13.91 -3.25 -22.25
CA THR A 223 -14.53 -3.03 -23.56
C THR A 223 -13.56 -3.37 -24.70
N LYS A 224 -14.03 -4.16 -25.69
CA LYS A 224 -13.21 -4.55 -26.85
C LYS A 224 -12.69 -3.31 -27.58
N ARG A 225 -11.45 -3.39 -28.07
CA ARG A 225 -10.66 -2.32 -28.75
C ARG A 225 -11.26 -1.74 -30.05
N PHE A 226 -12.55 -1.88 -30.31
CA PHE A 226 -13.18 -1.37 -31.52
C PHE A 226 -13.49 0.12 -31.36
N ASP A 227 -12.67 0.95 -32.02
CA ASP A 227 -12.89 2.37 -32.30
C ASP A 227 -13.32 3.26 -31.12
N ALA A 228 -12.36 3.54 -30.22
CA ALA A 228 -12.48 4.61 -29.24
C ALA A 228 -12.52 5.99 -29.94
N GLN A 229 -13.71 6.42 -30.37
CA GLN A 229 -13.94 7.75 -30.95
C GLN A 229 -14.17 8.83 -29.88
N THR A 230 -14.49 8.44 -28.64
CA THR A 230 -14.75 9.38 -27.55
C THR A 230 -13.60 9.45 -26.52
N GLY A 231 -13.46 10.60 -25.86
CA GLY A 231 -12.43 10.79 -24.83
C GLY A 231 -12.60 9.89 -23.60
N ALA A 232 -13.82 9.43 -23.32
CA ALA A 232 -14.13 8.52 -22.21
C ALA A 232 -13.59 7.11 -22.48
N ASP A 233 -13.76 6.58 -23.70
CA ASP A 233 -13.28 5.24 -24.08
C ASP A 233 -11.75 5.14 -24.00
N ARG A 234 -11.06 6.23 -24.32
CA ARG A 234 -9.58 6.31 -24.21
C ARG A 234 -9.10 6.22 -22.76
N GLU A 235 -9.87 6.72 -21.80
CA GLU A 235 -9.51 6.64 -20.39
C GLU A 235 -9.71 5.23 -19.84
N VAL A 236 -10.81 4.57 -20.20
CA VAL A 236 -11.07 3.16 -19.86
C VAL A 236 -9.94 2.26 -20.38
N GLN A 237 -9.47 2.50 -21.60
CA GLN A 237 -8.32 1.77 -22.16
C GLN A 237 -7.02 2.00 -21.37
N ARG A 238 -6.77 3.22 -20.86
CA ARG A 238 -5.60 3.49 -20.02
C ARG A 238 -5.68 2.78 -18.68
N ILE A 239 -6.87 2.74 -18.07
CA ILE A 239 -7.11 2.00 -16.82
C ILE A 239 -6.82 0.52 -17.03
N LEU A 240 -7.32 -0.08 -18.12
CA LEU A 240 -7.07 -1.48 -18.46
C LEU A 240 -5.57 -1.75 -18.68
N LEU A 241 -4.87 -0.87 -19.40
CA LEU A 241 -3.42 -1.00 -19.60
C LEU A 241 -2.64 -0.90 -18.28
N GLU A 242 -3.04 0.02 -17.39
CA GLU A 242 -2.42 0.14 -16.07
C GLU A 242 -2.68 -1.10 -15.23
N LEU A 243 -3.90 -1.64 -15.25
CA LEU A 243 -4.24 -2.88 -14.54
C LEU A 243 -3.39 -4.06 -15.04
N LEU A 244 -3.24 -4.23 -16.35
CA LEU A 244 -2.38 -5.24 -16.93
C LEU A 244 -0.90 -5.03 -16.58
N ASN A 245 -0.41 -3.79 -16.62
CA ASN A 245 0.96 -3.46 -16.24
C ASN A 245 1.21 -3.75 -14.76
N GLN A 246 0.27 -3.45 -13.87
CA GLN A 246 0.39 -3.77 -12.45
C GLN A 246 0.37 -5.28 -12.24
N MET A 247 -0.50 -6.03 -12.95
CA MET A 247 -0.55 -7.50 -12.89
C MET A 247 0.75 -8.16 -13.42
N ASP A 248 1.32 -7.67 -14.53
CA ASP A 248 2.53 -8.22 -15.15
C ASP A 248 3.82 -7.76 -14.45
N GLY A 249 3.80 -6.58 -13.83
CA GLY A 249 4.92 -6.00 -13.08
C GLY A 249 5.14 -6.60 -11.69
N PHE A 250 4.40 -7.64 -11.31
CA PHE A 250 4.66 -8.39 -10.08
C PHE A 250 5.93 -9.22 -10.25
N ASP A 251 7.01 -8.79 -9.60
CA ASP A 251 8.16 -9.65 -9.32
C ASP A 251 7.64 -10.97 -8.72
N GLN A 252 8.15 -12.09 -9.24
CA GLN A 252 7.77 -13.49 -8.95
C GLN A 252 7.87 -13.92 -7.47
N ASN A 253 8.10 -12.98 -6.55
CA ASN A 253 8.35 -13.18 -5.13
C ASN A 253 7.23 -12.69 -4.21
N VAL A 254 6.19 -12.01 -4.71
CA VAL A 254 5.11 -11.47 -3.85
C VAL A 254 3.80 -12.23 -4.06
N ASN A 255 3.34 -12.93 -3.03
CA ASN A 255 2.09 -13.71 -2.98
C ASN A 255 0.83 -12.83 -3.01
N VAL A 256 0.62 -12.06 -4.09
CA VAL A 256 -0.62 -11.31 -4.34
C VAL A 256 -1.34 -11.94 -5.52
N LYS A 257 -2.61 -12.29 -5.34
CA LYS A 257 -3.44 -12.89 -6.40
C LYS A 257 -4.62 -11.99 -6.74
N VAL A 258 -4.93 -11.93 -8.04
CA VAL A 258 -6.09 -11.23 -8.63
C VAL A 258 -6.98 -12.26 -9.29
#